data_AF-Q93GC1-F1
#
_entry.id   AF-Q93GC1-F1
#
_cell.length_a   1.000
_cell.length_b   1.000
_cell.length_c   1.000
_cell.angle_alpha   90.00
_cell.angle_beta   90.00
_cell.angle_gamma   90.00
#
_symmetry.space_group_name_H-M   'P 1'
#
loop_
_entity.id
_entity.type
_entity.pdbx_description
1 polymer ?
#
loop_
_entity_poly.entity_id
_entity_poly.type
_entity_poly.pdbx_seq_one_letter_code
_entity_poly.pdbx_strand_id
1 'polypeptide(L)'
;MPSRALIFLLLAASSMGARAQNDAPPTWTIRAAISGNQLVGEWELSKITSQDELLQKAASAQIGIARGASFQIQVTLVNPAGAEVDVTGSSKLIYRPKACLNVTSSGMATLPSIPSSPGTCQPGDPLPITIIYFDKTAGVAAANMYAMKIN
;
A
#
# COMPACT_ATOMS: atom_id res chain seq x y z
N MET A 1 -36.19 -50.25 29.91
CA MET A 1 -36.51 -48.81 29.78
C MET A 1 -35.32 -47.99 30.28
N PRO A 2 -35.00 -46.86 29.64
CA PRO A 2 -33.70 -46.58 29.01
C PRO A 2 -32.69 -45.89 29.96
N SER A 3 -31.41 -46.23 29.87
CA SER A 3 -30.38 -45.54 29.07
C SER A 3 -30.07 -44.12 29.55
N ARG A 4 -28.89 -43.96 30.16
CA ARG A 4 -28.14 -42.69 30.13
C ARG A 4 -26.68 -43.00 29.81
N ALA A 5 -26.41 -43.04 28.51
CA ALA A 5 -25.09 -42.88 27.95
C ALA A 5 -24.53 -41.51 28.39
N LEU A 6 -23.35 -41.48 28.99
CA LEU A 6 -22.54 -40.26 29.08
C LEU A 6 -21.43 -40.38 28.03
N ILE A 7 -21.64 -39.65 26.94
CA ILE A 7 -20.70 -39.46 25.84
C ILE A 7 -19.57 -38.57 26.34
N PHE A 8 -18.35 -39.11 26.41
CA PHE A 8 -17.14 -38.32 26.59
C PHE A 8 -16.90 -37.52 25.29
N LEU A 9 -17.14 -36.22 25.33
CA LEU A 9 -16.73 -35.30 24.26
C LEU A 9 -15.21 -35.15 24.30
N LEU A 10 -14.55 -35.73 23.30
CA LEU A 10 -13.17 -35.43 22.92
C LEU A 10 -13.09 -33.98 22.45
N LEU A 11 -12.56 -33.09 23.29
CA LEU A 11 -12.04 -31.81 22.84
C LEU A 11 -10.76 -32.07 22.04
N ALA A 12 -10.91 -32.24 20.73
CA ALA A 12 -9.81 -32.07 19.80
C ALA A 12 -9.46 -30.57 19.78
N ALA A 13 -8.50 -30.19 20.62
CA ALA A 13 -7.80 -28.92 20.51
C ALA A 13 -7.05 -28.91 19.17
N SER A 14 -7.74 -28.50 18.12
CA SER A 14 -7.12 -28.12 16.87
C SER A 14 -6.36 -26.84 17.15
N SER A 15 -5.07 -26.99 17.46
CA SER A 15 -4.11 -25.90 17.46
C SER A 15 -4.13 -25.30 16.06
N MET A 16 -4.94 -24.27 15.87
CA MET A 16 -4.82 -23.36 14.75
C MET A 16 -3.42 -22.77 14.87
N GLY A 17 -2.47 -23.36 14.14
CA GLY A 17 -1.15 -22.77 13.96
C GLY A 17 -1.38 -21.39 13.37
N ALA A 18 -1.25 -20.36 14.20
CA ALA A 18 -1.09 -19.00 13.73
C ALA A 18 0.07 -19.05 12.75
N ARG A 19 -0.24 -18.91 11.46
CA ARG A 19 0.81 -18.82 10.44
C ARG A 19 1.56 -17.53 10.77
N ALA A 20 2.80 -17.69 11.24
CA ALA A 20 3.71 -16.59 11.46
C ALA A 20 3.71 -15.72 10.21
N GLN A 21 3.41 -14.42 10.37
CA GLN A 21 3.66 -13.45 9.33
C GLN A 21 5.16 -13.50 9.06
N ASN A 22 5.54 -13.85 7.83
CA ASN A 22 6.93 -13.82 7.44
C ASN A 22 7.33 -12.34 7.30
N ASP A 23 8.03 -11.81 8.29
CA ASP A 23 8.52 -10.43 8.31
C ASP A 23 9.74 -10.21 7.39
N ALA A 24 10.13 -11.23 6.63
CA ALA A 24 11.21 -11.11 5.65
C ALA A 24 10.87 -10.05 4.59
N PRO A 25 11.88 -9.26 4.15
CA PRO A 25 11.68 -8.25 3.13
C PRO A 25 11.14 -8.88 1.84
N PRO A 26 10.18 -8.24 1.15
CA PRO A 26 9.76 -8.71 -0.15
C PRO A 26 10.96 -8.68 -1.09
N THR A 27 11.18 -9.80 -1.78
CA THR A 27 12.31 -10.02 -2.71
C THR A 27 12.40 -8.93 -3.77
N TRP A 28 11.25 -8.36 -4.15
CA TRP A 28 11.14 -7.21 -5.02
C TRP A 28 10.45 -6.08 -4.27
N THR A 29 10.86 -4.85 -4.52
CA THR A 29 10.21 -3.66 -3.94
C THR A 29 9.75 -2.72 -5.03
N ILE A 30 8.79 -1.87 -4.70
CA ILE A 30 8.33 -0.80 -5.58
C ILE A 30 8.65 0.50 -4.88
N ARG A 31 9.09 1.49 -5.66
CA ARG A 31 9.18 2.90 -5.28
C ARG A 31 8.24 3.70 -6.15
N ALA A 32 7.69 4.77 -5.59
CA ALA A 32 6.82 5.66 -6.32
C ALA A 32 7.28 7.11 -6.17
N ALA A 33 7.04 7.92 -7.19
CA ALA A 33 7.29 9.34 -7.17
C ALA A 33 6.16 10.10 -7.87
N ILE A 34 5.95 11.34 -7.46
CA ILE A 34 4.99 12.26 -8.08
C ILE A 34 5.66 13.62 -8.26
N SER A 35 5.58 14.18 -9.46
CA SER A 35 6.23 15.46 -9.78
C SER A 35 7.72 15.51 -9.38
N GLY A 36 8.44 14.39 -9.55
CA GLY A 36 9.85 14.26 -9.18
C GLY A 36 10.15 14.06 -7.68
N ASN A 37 9.13 14.08 -6.82
CA ASN A 37 9.29 13.86 -5.39
C ASN A 37 8.98 12.40 -5.05
N GLN A 38 9.95 11.71 -4.45
CA GLN A 38 9.77 10.32 -4.02
C GLN A 38 8.77 10.23 -2.87
N LEU A 39 7.81 9.33 -3.00
CA LEU A 39 6.90 8.95 -1.93
C LEU A 39 7.63 7.96 -1.00
N VAL A 40 7.41 8.13 0.31
CA VAL A 40 7.89 7.18 1.31
C VAL A 40 6.74 6.21 1.61
N GLY A 41 6.95 4.93 1.31
CA GLY A 41 5.95 3.90 1.54
C GLY A 41 6.00 3.35 2.95
N GLU A 42 4.97 2.61 3.33
CA GLU A 42 4.91 1.94 4.63
C GLU A 42 6.06 0.94 4.83
N TRP A 43 6.52 0.30 3.75
CA TRP A 43 7.65 -0.60 3.81
C TRP A 43 8.97 0.12 4.16
N GLU A 44 9.18 1.34 3.67
CA GLU A 44 10.34 2.14 4.06
C GLU A 44 10.22 2.61 5.51
N LEU A 45 9.00 2.99 5.94
CA LEU A 45 8.74 3.41 7.31
C LEU A 45 8.89 2.26 8.33
N SER A 46 8.48 1.04 7.97
CA SER A 46 8.53 -0.12 8.88
C SER A 46 9.95 -0.56 9.26
N LYS A 47 10.95 -0.11 8.49
CA LYS A 47 12.37 -0.37 8.78
C LYS A 47 12.96 0.58 9.81
N ILE A 48 12.27 1.68 10.11
CA ILE A 48 12.75 2.67 11.06
C ILE A 48 12.44 2.19 12.47
N THR A 49 13.48 2.02 13.29
CA THR A 49 13.36 1.56 14.68
C THR A 49 13.23 2.72 15.67
N SER A 50 13.73 3.90 15.32
CA SER A 50 13.65 5.11 16.14
C SER A 50 12.29 5.78 15.99
N GLN A 51 11.60 6.03 17.10
CA GLN A 51 10.30 6.68 17.10
C GLN A 51 10.36 8.11 16.55
N ASP A 52 11.37 8.89 16.95
CA ASP A 52 11.53 10.27 16.50
C ASP A 52 11.81 10.34 14.99
N GLU A 53 12.65 9.42 14.51
CA GLU A 53 12.93 9.31 13.07
C GLU A 53 11.68 8.89 12.31
N LEU A 54 10.91 7.93 12.83
CA LEU A 54 9.67 7.47 12.22
C LEU A 54 8.66 8.61 12.12
N LEU A 55 8.49 9.40 13.18
CA LEU A 55 7.59 10.55 13.20
C LEU A 55 8.01 11.62 12.18
N GLN A 56 9.30 11.94 12.12
CA GLN A 56 9.82 12.89 11.13
C GLN A 56 9.63 12.38 9.70
N LYS A 57 9.94 11.11 9.45
CA LYS A 57 9.80 10.51 8.11
C LYS A 57 8.34 10.39 7.71
N ALA A 58 7.45 9.97 8.59
CA ALA A 58 6.01 9.91 8.34
C ALA A 58 5.41 11.28 8.05
N ALA A 59 5.86 12.34 8.73
CA ALA A 59 5.43 13.71 8.42
C ALA A 59 5.94 14.18 7.05
N SER A 60 7.19 13.84 6.69
CA SER A 60 7.78 14.18 5.39
C SER A 60 7.25 13.35 4.21
N ALA A 61 6.71 12.16 4.49
CA ALA A 61 6.15 11.25 3.49
C ALA A 61 4.91 11.81 2.80
N GLN A 62 4.23 12.77 3.44
CA GLN A 62 2.95 13.31 2.98
C GLN A 62 3.16 14.49 2.02
N ILE A 63 3.37 14.16 0.76
CA ILE A 63 3.35 15.14 -0.32
C ILE A 63 1.95 15.74 -0.42
N GLY A 64 1.89 17.07 -0.45
CA GLY A 64 0.66 17.84 -0.56
C GLY A 64 0.11 17.89 -1.97
N ILE A 65 -1.16 17.53 -2.15
CA ILE A 65 -1.88 17.52 -3.43
C ILE A 65 -2.99 18.56 -3.39
N ALA A 66 -2.96 19.49 -4.33
CA ALA A 66 -4.03 20.46 -4.51
C ALA A 66 -5.28 19.80 -5.09
N ARG A 67 -6.46 20.23 -4.63
CA ARG A 67 -7.73 19.82 -5.24
C ARG A 67 -7.78 20.21 -6.73
N GLY A 68 -8.36 19.35 -7.54
CA GLY A 68 -8.40 19.50 -9.00
C GLY A 68 -7.09 19.13 -9.71
N ALA A 69 -6.03 18.78 -8.97
CA ALA A 69 -4.77 18.38 -9.58
C ALA A 69 -4.89 17.02 -10.27
N SER A 70 -4.22 16.91 -11.42
CA SER A 70 -3.91 15.64 -12.07
C SER A 70 -2.40 15.49 -12.18
N PHE A 71 -1.89 14.30 -11.89
CA PHE A 71 -0.45 14.02 -11.89
C PHE A 71 -0.17 12.57 -12.26
N GLN A 72 0.98 12.33 -12.89
CA GLN A 72 1.45 10.98 -13.18
C GLN A 72 2.13 10.41 -11.94
N ILE A 73 1.74 9.20 -11.55
CA ILE A 73 2.49 8.39 -10.60
C ILE A 73 3.59 7.68 -11.38
N GLN A 74 4.83 8.01 -11.06
CA GLN A 74 6.02 7.32 -11.58
C GLN A 74 6.30 6.12 -10.68
N VAL A 75 6.56 4.97 -11.28
CA VAL A 75 6.73 3.72 -10.54
C VAL A 75 8.01 3.03 -10.98
N THR A 76 8.88 2.76 -10.00
CA THR A 76 10.13 2.05 -10.19
C THR A 76 10.06 0.71 -9.49
N LEU A 77 10.33 -0.36 -10.23
CA LEU A 77 10.48 -1.70 -9.68
C LEU A 77 11.97 -1.91 -9.34
N VAL A 78 12.24 -2.40 -8.13
CA VAL A 78 13.60 -2.65 -7.66
C VAL A 78 13.76 -4.15 -7.40
N ASN A 79 14.78 -4.73 -8.03
CA ASN A 79 15.07 -6.16 -7.92
C ASN A 79 15.88 -6.49 -6.64
N PRO A 80 16.11 -7.78 -6.33
CA PRO A 80 16.86 -8.19 -5.13
C PRO A 80 18.31 -7.69 -5.09
N ALA A 81 18.90 -7.45 -6.26
CA ALA A 81 20.26 -6.91 -6.39
C ALA A 81 20.29 -5.36 -6.31
N GLY A 82 19.14 -4.72 -6.11
CA GLY A 82 19.01 -3.26 -6.04
C GLY A 82 18.93 -2.56 -7.41
N ALA A 83 18.83 -3.31 -8.51
CA ALA A 83 18.68 -2.70 -9.83
C ALA A 83 17.26 -2.14 -10.00
N GLU A 84 17.18 -0.94 -10.55
CA GLU A 84 15.95 -0.17 -10.73
C GLU A 84 15.47 -0.23 -12.18
N VAL A 85 14.17 -0.44 -12.37
CA VAL A 85 13.52 -0.45 -13.67
C VAL A 85 12.29 0.44 -13.61
N ASP A 86 12.22 1.44 -14.49
CA ASP A 86 10.99 2.23 -14.66
C ASP A 86 9.90 1.34 -15.27
N VAL A 87 8.79 1.22 -14.55
CA VAL A 87 7.61 0.45 -14.96
C VAL A 87 6.38 1.35 -15.08
N THR A 88 6.56 2.67 -15.10
CA THR A 88 5.48 3.65 -15.24
C THR A 88 4.58 3.33 -16.44
N GLY A 89 3.27 3.32 -16.22
CA GLY A 89 2.29 2.99 -17.26
C GLY A 89 2.26 1.52 -17.70
N SER A 90 3.05 0.63 -17.09
CA SER A 90 3.01 -0.80 -17.39
C SER A 90 1.63 -1.39 -17.10
N SER A 91 1.14 -2.24 -18.01
CA SER A 91 -0.10 -3.00 -17.81
C SER A 91 -0.04 -4.03 -16.66
N LYS A 92 1.15 -4.27 -16.12
CA LYS A 92 1.40 -5.12 -14.94
C LYS A 92 1.19 -4.38 -13.62
N LEU A 93 0.98 -3.07 -13.67
CA LEU A 93 0.67 -2.26 -12.49
C LEU A 93 -0.83 -2.28 -12.19
N ILE A 94 -1.13 -2.39 -10.90
CA ILE A 94 -2.47 -2.30 -10.35
C ILE A 94 -2.45 -1.24 -9.27
N TYR A 95 -3.28 -0.22 -9.45
CA TYR A 95 -3.47 0.85 -8.48
C TYR A 95 -4.75 0.60 -7.68
N ARG A 96 -4.65 0.73 -6.35
CA ARG A 96 -5.79 0.67 -5.43
C ARG A 96 -5.86 1.99 -4.66
N PRO A 97 -6.35 3.07 -5.29
CA PRO A 97 -6.54 4.32 -4.57
C PRO A 97 -7.67 4.18 -3.55
N LYS A 98 -7.55 4.91 -2.44
CA LYS A 98 -8.59 5.05 -1.41
C LYS A 98 -9.02 6.53 -1.34
N ALA A 99 -10.02 6.80 -0.50
CA ALA A 99 -10.63 8.12 -0.35
C ALA A 99 -11.19 8.62 -1.70
N CYS A 100 -10.94 9.88 -2.06
CA CYS A 100 -11.44 10.50 -3.31
C CYS A 100 -10.41 10.50 -4.45
N LEU A 101 -9.24 9.88 -4.29
CA LEU A 101 -8.27 9.82 -5.36
C LEU A 101 -8.77 8.87 -6.46
N ASN A 102 -8.81 9.34 -7.70
CA ASN A 102 -9.04 8.47 -8.85
C ASN A 102 -7.70 8.19 -9.54
N VAL A 103 -7.47 6.97 -10.02
CA VAL A 103 -6.23 6.59 -10.70
C VAL A 103 -6.56 5.71 -11.90
N THR A 104 -6.09 6.09 -13.08
CA THR A 104 -6.25 5.28 -14.30
C THR A 104 -5.32 4.07 -14.30
N SER A 105 -5.52 3.14 -15.23
CA SER A 105 -4.60 2.01 -15.43
C SER A 105 -3.19 2.43 -15.83
N SER A 106 -3.01 3.61 -16.44
CA SER A 106 -1.69 4.15 -16.78
C SER A 106 -1.00 4.86 -15.60
N GLY A 107 -1.66 4.97 -14.45
CA GLY A 107 -1.12 5.66 -13.27
C GLY A 107 -1.34 7.18 -13.28
N MET A 108 -2.20 7.71 -14.14
CA MET A 108 -2.64 9.10 -14.03
C MET A 108 -3.63 9.22 -12.88
N ALA A 109 -3.25 9.98 -11.86
CA ALA A 109 -4.05 10.22 -10.68
C ALA A 109 -4.71 11.59 -10.74
N THR A 110 -5.97 11.68 -10.30
CA THR A 110 -6.74 12.91 -10.24
C THR A 110 -7.41 13.03 -8.89
N LEU A 111 -7.19 14.16 -8.22
CA LEU A 111 -7.96 14.57 -7.04
C LEU A 111 -9.08 15.50 -7.51
N PRO A 112 -10.37 15.17 -7.31
CA PRO A 112 -11.46 16.03 -7.73
C PRO A 112 -11.39 17.42 -7.07
N SER A 113 -11.84 18.45 -7.79
CA SER A 113 -11.90 19.83 -7.30
C SER A 113 -12.98 20.03 -6.23
N ILE A 114 -14.05 19.24 -6.30
CA ILE A 114 -15.21 19.28 -5.40
C ILE A 114 -15.30 17.94 -4.66
N PRO A 115 -15.46 17.94 -3.33
CA PRO A 115 -15.68 16.70 -2.57
C PRO A 115 -16.94 15.97 -3.05
N SER A 116 -16.86 14.65 -3.16
CA SER A 116 -18.02 13.82 -3.52
C SER A 116 -19.12 13.80 -2.45
N SER A 117 -18.77 14.13 -1.20
CA SER A 117 -19.72 14.27 -0.09
C SER A 117 -19.22 15.34 0.89
N PRO A 118 -20.11 16.08 1.58
CA PRO A 118 -19.72 16.94 2.68
C PRO A 118 -18.94 16.14 3.74
N GLY A 119 -17.80 16.68 4.20
CA GLY A 119 -16.97 16.06 5.24
C GLY A 119 -15.98 14.99 4.79
N THR A 120 -15.93 14.62 3.51
CA THR A 120 -14.88 13.74 2.96
C THR A 120 -13.83 14.55 2.21
N CYS A 121 -12.58 14.08 2.21
CA CYS A 121 -11.50 14.68 1.44
C CYS A 121 -11.27 16.17 1.69
N GLN A 122 -11.20 16.52 2.97
CA GLN A 122 -10.88 17.85 3.46
C GLN A 122 -9.37 18.12 3.40
N PRO A 123 -8.95 19.40 3.39
CA PRO A 123 -7.56 19.75 3.57
C PRO A 123 -6.98 19.07 4.80
N GLY A 124 -5.79 18.46 4.66
CA GLY A 124 -5.15 17.65 5.69
C GLY A 124 -5.54 16.17 5.68
N ASP A 125 -6.61 15.76 5.00
CA ASP A 125 -6.99 14.35 4.92
C ASP A 125 -5.92 13.54 4.15
N PRO A 126 -5.64 12.30 4.60
CA PRO A 126 -4.71 11.43 3.90
C PRO A 126 -5.33 10.93 2.59
N LEU A 127 -4.48 10.75 1.59
CA LEU A 127 -4.77 10.11 0.31
C LEU A 127 -3.92 8.84 0.18
N PRO A 128 -4.40 7.70 0.72
CA PRO A 128 -3.67 6.44 0.62
C PRO A 128 -3.82 5.83 -0.77
N ILE A 129 -2.74 5.24 -1.26
CA ILE A 129 -2.73 4.44 -2.47
C ILE A 129 -1.86 3.20 -2.27
N THR A 130 -2.40 2.02 -2.60
CA THR A 130 -1.58 0.82 -2.74
C THR A 130 -1.22 0.63 -4.21
N ILE A 131 0.07 0.42 -4.47
CA ILE A 131 0.59 0.13 -5.82
C ILE A 131 1.12 -1.29 -5.80
N ILE A 132 0.67 -2.09 -6.76
CA ILE A 132 1.04 -3.50 -6.91
C ILE A 132 1.62 -3.68 -8.31
N TYR A 133 2.77 -4.32 -8.40
CA TYR A 133 3.31 -4.85 -9.64
C TYR A 133 3.16 -6.36 -9.62
N PHE A 134 2.55 -6.91 -10.67
CA PHE A 134 2.38 -8.35 -10.80
C PHE A 134 2.66 -8.82 -12.22
N ASP A 135 3.72 -9.61 -12.36
CA ASP A 135 4.08 -10.31 -13.59
C ASP A 135 4.05 -11.81 -13.37
N LYS A 136 2.93 -12.43 -13.78
CA LYS A 136 2.77 -13.89 -13.71
C LYS A 136 3.80 -14.63 -14.58
N THR A 137 4.22 -14.05 -15.70
CA THR A 137 5.14 -14.71 -16.64
C THR A 137 6.58 -14.74 -16.13
N ALA A 138 7.03 -13.64 -15.51
CA ALA A 138 8.34 -13.55 -14.89
C ALA A 138 8.36 -14.06 -13.43
N GLY A 139 7.21 -14.36 -12.84
CA GLY A 139 7.11 -14.74 -11.42
C GLY A 139 7.46 -13.61 -10.47
N VAL A 140 7.26 -12.35 -10.88
CA VAL A 140 7.63 -11.15 -10.10
C VAL A 140 6.38 -10.52 -9.51
N ALA A 141 6.41 -10.29 -8.20
CA ALA A 141 5.36 -9.56 -7.50
C ALA A 141 5.99 -8.62 -6.48
N ALA A 142 5.46 -7.40 -6.40
CA ALA A 142 5.81 -6.44 -5.38
C ALA A 142 4.61 -5.56 -5.07
N ALA A 143 4.53 -5.07 -3.84
CA ALA A 143 3.46 -4.17 -3.41
C ALA A 143 4.00 -3.21 -2.35
N ASN A 144 3.51 -1.98 -2.36
CA ASN A 144 3.77 -1.01 -1.30
C ASN A 144 2.57 -0.07 -1.17
N MET A 145 2.39 0.52 0.01
CA MET A 145 1.36 1.53 0.26
C MET A 145 2.02 2.87 0.53
N TYR A 146 1.49 3.92 -0.11
CA TYR A 146 1.95 5.28 0.03
C TYR A 146 0.80 6.16 0.50
N ALA A 147 1.14 7.24 1.20
CA ALA A 147 0.17 8.25 1.61
C ALA A 147 0.61 9.63 1.13
N MET A 148 -0.31 10.36 0.52
CA MET A 148 -0.21 11.80 0.29
C MET A 148 -1.18 12.52 1.23
N LYS A 149 -1.22 13.84 1.19
CA LYS A 149 -2.24 14.63 1.90
C LYS A 149 -2.88 15.66 0.98
N ILE A 150 -4.13 16.03 1.27
CA ILE A 150 -4.79 17.13 0.58
C ILE A 150 -4.26 18.45 1.15
N ASN A 151 -3.90 19.39 0.27
CA ASN A 151 -3.58 20.77 0.66
C ASN A 151 -4.82 21.62 0.87
#